data_AF-R8ASH6-F1
#
_entry.id   AF-R8ASH6-F1
#
_cell.length_a   1.000
_cell.length_b   1.000
_cell.length_c   1.000
_cell.angle_alpha   90.00
_cell.angle_beta   90.00
_cell.angle_gamma   90.00
#
_symmetry.space_group_name_H-M   'P 1'
#
loop_
_entity.id
_entity.type
_entity.pdbx_description
1 polymer ?
#
loop_
_entity_poly.entity_id
_entity_poly.type
_entity_poly.pdbx_seq_one_letter_code
_entity_poly.pdbx_strand_id
1 'polypeptide(L)' 'MKQDFIASGPNQKWAADIAYLHTDEGWLYLAVVIDLWSRAIIGWSMSSRMTAKLVCHALQMAL' A
#
# COMPACT_ATOMS: atom_id res chain seq x y z
N MET A 1 -7.84 -11.43 -18.44
CA MET A 1 -8.41 -11.43 -17.08
C MET A 1 -9.42 -10.29 -16.97
N LYS A 2 -10.56 -10.51 -16.29
CA LYS A 2 -11.54 -9.44 -15.99
C LYS A 2 -11.37 -9.08 -14.51
N GLN A 3 -10.66 -7.98 -14.24
CA GLN A 3 -10.46 -7.47 -12.88
C GLN A 3 -11.61 -6.53 -12.50
N ASP A 4 -12.08 -6.60 -11.25
CA ASP A 4 -13.17 -5.76 -10.74
C ASP A 4 -12.70 -4.90 -9.56
N PHE A 5 -12.44 -3.63 -9.85
CA PHE A 5 -11.99 -2.62 -8.89
C PHE A 5 -13.11 -1.72 -8.36
N ILE A 6 -14.37 -2.01 -8.67
CA ILE A 6 -15.51 -1.20 -8.22
C ILE A 6 -15.84 -1.55 -6.77
N ALA A 7 -15.83 -0.56 -5.88
CA ALA A 7 -16.29 -0.66 -4.49
C ALA A 7 -17.49 0.28 -4.28
N SER A 8 -18.53 -0.21 -3.61
CA SER A 8 -19.79 0.52 -3.37
C SER A 8 -19.82 1.22 -2.00
N GLY A 9 -18.87 0.90 -1.13
CA GLY A 9 -18.72 1.49 0.20
C GLY A 9 -17.31 1.25 0.77
N PRO A 10 -16.99 1.89 1.91
CA PRO A 10 -15.68 1.77 2.55
C PRO A 10 -15.38 0.33 2.98
N ASN A 11 -14.10 -0.04 3.01
CA ASN A 11 -13.59 -1.32 3.49
C ASN A 11 -14.11 -2.57 2.77
N GLN A 12 -14.59 -2.41 1.53
CA GLN A 12 -15.04 -3.54 0.70
C GLN A 12 -13.91 -4.15 -0.14
N LYS A 13 -13.05 -3.30 -0.69
CA LYS A 13 -11.92 -3.72 -1.51
C LYS A 13 -10.75 -2.78 -1.29
N TRP A 14 -9.58 -3.36 -1.10
CA TRP A 14 -8.33 -2.61 -0.95
C TRP A 14 -7.41 -2.92 -2.12
N ALA A 15 -6.57 -1.95 -2.46
CA ALA A 15 -5.45 -2.16 -3.37
C ALA A 15 -4.16 -1.82 -2.65
N ALA A 16 -3.08 -2.50 -3.00
CA ALA A 16 -1.76 -2.24 -2.46
C ALA A 16 -0.73 -2.22 -3.57
N ASP A 17 0.30 -1.39 -3.39
CA ASP A 17 1.41 -1.27 -4.32
C ASP A 17 2.72 -0.97 -3.56
N ILE A 18 3.86 -1.22 -4.20
CA ILE A 18 5.18 -0.86 -3.69
C ILE A 18 5.87 0.06 -4.69
N ALA A 19 6.13 1.29 -4.27
CA ALA A 19 6.91 2.26 -5.03
C ALA A 19 8.35 2.35 -4.53
N TYR A 20 9.28 2.60 -5.44
CA TYR A 20 10.66 2.99 -5.12
C TYR A 20 10.78 4.51 -5.16
N LEU A 21 11.32 5.10 -4.10
CA LEU A 21 11.48 6.54 -3.94
C LEU A 21 12.97 6.87 -3.90
N HIS A 22 13.40 7.77 -4.79
CA HIS A 22 14.75 8.32 -4.74
C HIS A 22 14.81 9.41 -3.68
N THR A 23 15.81 9.32 -2.80
CA THR A 23 16.10 10.32 -1.77
C THR A 23 17.59 10.70 -1.83
N ASP A 24 17.97 11.77 -1.15
CA ASP A 24 19.37 12.20 -1.07
C ASP A 24 20.26 11.19 -0.32
N GLU A 25 19.66 10.31 0.49
CA GLU A 25 20.33 9.24 1.24
C GLU A 25 20.28 7.88 0.51
N GLY A 26 19.72 7.83 -0.70
CA GLY A 26 19.58 6.61 -1.51
C GLY A 26 18.12 6.21 -1.76
N TRP A 27 17.90 4.94 -2.08
CA TRP A 27 16.57 4.42 -2.44
C TRP A 27 15.80 3.91 -1.22
N LEU A 28 14.52 4.28 -1.14
CA LEU A 28 13.56 3.71 -0.19
C LEU A 28 12.44 3.00 -0.92
N TYR A 29 11.94 1.92 -0.32
CA TYR A 29 10.74 1.23 -0.74
C TYR A 29 9.57 1.67 0.14
N LEU A 30 8.49 2.11 -0.47
CA LEU A 30 7.24 2.51 0.17
C LEU A 30 6.15 1.50 -0.23
N ALA A 31 5.61 0.77 0.75
CA ALA A 31 4.40 -0.02 0.58
C ALA A 31 3.19 0.81 1.02
N VAL A 32 2.13 0.83 0.23
CA VAL A 32 0.89 1.57 0.51
C VAL A 32 -0.31 0.65 0.34
N VAL A 33 -1.30 0.76 1.22
CA VAL A 33 -2.62 0.14 1.11
C VAL A 33 -3.66 1.26 1.04
N ILE A 34 -4.51 1.22 0.01
CA ILE A 34 -5.61 2.16 -0.17
C ILE A 34 -6.97 1.46 -0.08
N ASP A 35 -7.95 2.16 0.49
CA ASP A 35 -9.36 1.79 0.34
C ASP A 35 -9.86 2.24 -1.04
N LEU A 36 -10.42 1.31 -1.83
CA LEU A 36 -10.79 1.62 -3.22
C LEU A 36 -12.01 2.54 -3.34
N TRP A 37 -12.86 2.61 -2.30
CA TRP A 37 -14.02 3.49 -2.30
C TRP A 37 -13.64 4.93 -1.97
N SER A 38 -12.98 5.16 -0.83
CA SER A 38 -12.61 6.50 -0.36
C SER A 38 -11.35 7.07 -1.02
N ARG A 39 -10.52 6.22 -1.63
CA ARG A 39 -9.15 6.55 -2.10
C ARG A 39 -8.20 6.97 -0.98
N ALA A 40 -8.57 6.76 0.28
CA ALA A 40 -7.71 7.05 1.41
C ALA A 40 -6.57 6.03 1.51
N ILE A 41 -5.39 6.50 1.90
CA ILE A 41 -4.31 5.63 2.38
C ILE A 41 -4.70 5.18 3.78
N ILE A 42 -4.93 3.87 3.93
CA ILE A 42 -5.35 3.26 5.20
C ILE A 42 -4.19 2.54 5.90
N GLY A 43 -3.08 2.29 5.19
CA GLY A 43 -1.85 1.77 5.79
C GLY A 43 -0.65 2.01 4.88
N TRP A 44 0.53 2.22 5.45
CA TRP A 44 1.75 2.45 4.68
C TRP A 44 2.98 2.10 5.50
N SER A 45 4.08 1.69 4.87
CA SER A 45 5.33 1.41 5.57
C SER A 45 6.51 1.68 4.63
N MET A 46 7.66 2.04 5.19
CA MET A 46 8.88 2.35 4.43
C MET A 46 10.10 1.58 4.94
N SER A 47 10.99 1.20 4.03
CA SER A 47 12.24 0.51 4.36
C SER A 47 13.29 0.73 3.27
N SER A 48 14.57 0.69 3.62
CA SER A 48 15.68 0.64 2.66
C SER A 48 15.78 -0.70 1.92
N ARG A 49 14.96 -1.70 2.31
CA ARG A 49 14.91 -3.03 1.70
C ARG A 49 13.48 -3.47 1.42
N MET A 50 13.24 -3.95 0.19
CA MET A 50 12.01 -4.64 -0.19
C MET A 50 11.94 -6.01 0.48
N THR A 51 11.11 -6.12 1.53
CA THR A 51 10.96 -7.35 2.33
C THR A 51 9.49 -7.65 2.58
N ALA A 52 9.15 -8.91 2.89
CA ALA A 52 7.78 -9.26 3.30
C ALA A 52 7.31 -8.43 4.52
N LYS A 53 8.22 -8.15 5.48
CA LYS A 53 7.92 -7.33 6.67
C LYS A 53 7.43 -5.93 6.31
N LEU A 54 7.99 -5.31 5.27
CA LEU A 54 7.55 -4.00 4.78
C LEU A 54 6.05 -4.01 4.45
N VAL A 55 5.62 -5.00 3.65
CA VAL A 55 4.22 -5.16 3.24
C VAL A 55 3.34 -5.57 4.41
N CYS A 56 3.80 -6.49 5.27
CA CYS A 56 3.07 -6.91 6.46
C CYS A 56 2.80 -5.73 7.40
N HIS A 57 3.76 -4.82 7.61
CA HIS A 57 3.54 -3.63 8.43
C HIS A 57 2.49 -2.70 7.81
N ALA A 58 2.57 -2.43 6.50
CA ALA A 58 1.58 -1.61 5.81
C ALA A 58 0.17 -2.21 5.92
N LEU A 59 0.04 -3.54 5.77
CA LEU A 59 -1.23 -4.24 5.95
C LEU A 59 -1.72 -4.21 7.41
N GLN A 60 -0.84 -4.41 8.39
CA GLN A 60 -1.20 -4.36 9.81
C GLN A 60 -1.73 -3.00 10.25
N MET A 61 -1.26 -1.91 9.64
CA MET A 61 -1.82 -0.57 9.87
C MET A 61 -3.20 -0.36 9.26
N ALA A 62 -3.52 -1.08 8.17
CA ALA A 62 -4.79 -0.98 7.46
C ALA A 62 -5.93 -1.79 8.10
N LEU A 63 -5.59 -2.76 8.96
CA LEU A 63 -6.53 -3.63 9.69
C LEU A 63 -7.05 -2.95 10.96
#